data_AF-A0A498G3T1-F1
#
_entry.id   AF-A0A498G3T1-F1
#
_cell.length_a   1.000
_cell.length_b   1.000
_cell.length_c   1.000
_cell.angle_alpha   90.00
_cell.angle_beta   90.00
_cell.angle_gamma   90.00
#
_symmetry.space_group_name_H-M   'P 1'
#
loop_
_entity.id
_entity.type
_entity.pdbx_description
1 polymer ?
#
loop_
_entity_poly.entity_id
_entity_poly.type
_entity_poly.pdbx_seq_one_letter_code
_entity_poly.pdbx_strand_id
1 'polypeptide(L)'
;PFELGADEEIAAALESRVADLRRLLSERTYAEPPDVVAPALFPPCMTNLIEKAERDAALSAAESFALMAFLVGIGMTPDEVVAFCADTSLDAEGIRYQTEFLTDDRGTQYPPPTCETLANYGICHNEDDHMQVAADPLSYYETRVAAADEVTDWRAARETDGTEAA
;
A
#
# COMPACT_ATOMS: atom_id res chain seq x y z
N PRO A 1 39.17 -16.86 0.09
CA PRO A 1 38.72 -16.42 -1.25
C PRO A 1 38.18 -17.63 -2.02
N PHE A 2 36.87 -17.84 -1.95
CA PHE A 2 36.19 -18.85 -2.78
C PHE A 2 35.77 -18.14 -4.06
N GLU A 3 36.65 -18.12 -5.06
CA GLU A 3 36.22 -17.83 -6.42
C GLU A 3 35.54 -19.10 -6.94
N LEU A 4 34.23 -19.17 -6.74
CA LEU A 4 33.40 -20.13 -7.45
C LEU A 4 33.35 -19.62 -8.89
N GLY A 5 34.15 -20.22 -9.78
CA GLY A 5 33.88 -20.13 -11.21
C GLY A 5 32.44 -20.56 -11.48
N ALA A 6 31.83 -20.06 -12.56
CA ALA A 6 30.54 -20.57 -13.01
C ALA A 6 30.71 -22.06 -13.35
N ASP A 7 30.52 -22.91 -12.36
CA ASP A 7 30.60 -24.35 -12.51
C ASP A 7 29.35 -24.75 -13.29
N GLU A 8 29.54 -25.01 -14.59
CA GLU A 8 28.48 -25.37 -15.52
C GLU A 8 27.72 -26.60 -15.05
N GLU A 9 28.35 -27.50 -14.28
CA GLU A 9 27.72 -28.68 -13.69
C GLU A 9 26.75 -28.29 -12.57
N ILE A 10 27.14 -27.34 -11.71
CA ILE A 10 26.26 -26.77 -10.68
C ILE A 10 25.11 -25.98 -11.33
N ALA A 11 25.41 -25.19 -12.37
CA ALA A 11 24.40 -24.43 -13.09
C ALA A 11 23.34 -25.34 -13.73
N ALA A 12 23.77 -26.41 -14.41
CA ALA A 12 22.87 -27.41 -14.99
C ALA A 12 22.05 -28.15 -13.92
N ALA A 13 22.66 -28.50 -12.78
CA ALA A 13 21.97 -29.16 -11.67
C ALA A 13 20.88 -28.28 -11.03
N LEU A 14 21.03 -26.96 -11.08
CA LEU A 14 20.07 -26.00 -10.51
C LEU A 14 19.03 -25.48 -11.52
N GLU A 15 19.21 -25.73 -12.81
CA GLU A 15 18.39 -25.13 -13.88
C GLU A 15 16.89 -25.40 -13.70
N SER A 16 16.53 -26.65 -13.36
CA SER A 16 15.12 -27.02 -13.11
C SER A 16 14.52 -26.26 -11.92
N ARG A 17 15.26 -26.14 -10.81
CA ARG A 17 14.79 -25.41 -9.61
C ARG A 17 14.68 -23.91 -9.88
N VAL A 18 15.60 -23.35 -10.67
CA VAL A 18 15.53 -21.94 -11.08
C VAL A 18 14.33 -21.71 -12.01
N ALA A 19 14.06 -22.63 -12.95
CA ALA A 19 12.88 -22.56 -13.81
C ALA A 19 11.58 -22.64 -13.00
N ASP A 20 11.51 -23.52 -12.00
CA ASP A 20 10.37 -23.61 -11.08
C ASP A 20 10.16 -22.33 -10.29
N LEU A 21 11.22 -21.75 -9.73
CA LEU A 21 11.15 -20.47 -9.01
C LEU A 21 10.71 -19.33 -9.92
N ARG A 22 11.25 -19.26 -11.15
CA ARG A 22 10.83 -18.25 -12.14
C ARG A 22 9.35 -18.41 -12.51
N ARG A 23 8.88 -19.64 -12.69
CA ARG A 23 7.45 -19.92 -12.95
C ARG A 23 6.58 -19.44 -11.79
N LEU A 24 6.89 -19.84 -10.56
CA LEU A 24 6.13 -19.43 -9.36
C LEU A 24 6.12 -17.91 -9.18
N LEU A 25 7.24 -17.24 -9.44
CA LEU A 25 7.33 -15.78 -9.36
C LEU A 25 6.57 -15.10 -10.50
N SER A 26 6.53 -15.69 -11.71
CA SER A 26 5.75 -15.16 -12.84
C SER A 26 4.25 -15.35 -12.69
N GLU A 27 3.82 -16.38 -11.94
CA GLU A 27 2.42 -16.59 -11.57
C GLU A 27 1.92 -15.55 -10.55
N ARG A 28 2.84 -14.92 -9.81
CA ARG A 28 2.54 -13.77 -8.95
C ARG A 28 2.43 -12.52 -9.81
N THR A 29 1.24 -12.32 -10.37
CA THR A 29 0.88 -11.05 -11.00
C THR A 29 0.79 -9.99 -9.90
N TYR A 30 1.75 -9.08 -9.84
CA TYR A 30 1.56 -7.84 -9.10
C TYR A 30 0.67 -6.97 -9.97
N ALA A 31 -0.53 -6.65 -9.48
CA ALA A 31 -1.31 -5.59 -10.08
C ALA A 31 -0.49 -4.30 -9.99
N GLU A 32 -0.44 -3.53 -11.07
CA GLU A 32 0.06 -2.17 -10.97
C GLU A 32 -0.86 -1.42 -10.00
N PRO A 33 -0.30 -0.67 -9.04
CA PRO A 33 -1.11 0.06 -8.09
C PRO A 33 -2.02 1.03 -8.85
N PRO A 34 -3.25 1.26 -8.34
CA PRO A 34 -4.17 2.20 -8.95
C PRO A 34 -3.52 3.59 -9.03
N ASP A 35 -3.46 4.17 -10.22
CA ASP A 35 -2.90 5.51 -10.46
C ASP A 35 -3.91 6.62 -10.09
N VAL A 36 -4.52 6.51 -8.90
CA VAL A 36 -5.51 7.47 -8.39
C VAL A 36 -5.60 7.39 -6.88
N VAL A 37 -5.70 8.55 -6.21
CA VAL A 37 -5.89 8.64 -4.75
C VAL A 37 -7.29 9.18 -4.47
N ALA A 38 -8.24 8.30 -4.16
CA ALA A 38 -9.64 8.64 -3.94
C ALA A 38 -10.08 8.24 -2.52
N PRO A 39 -9.94 9.12 -1.51
CA PRO A 39 -10.28 8.81 -0.12
C PRO A 39 -11.73 8.34 0.09
N ALA A 40 -12.66 8.82 -0.75
CA ALA A 40 -14.07 8.41 -0.73
C ALA A 40 -14.30 6.93 -1.08
N LEU A 41 -13.31 6.26 -1.68
CA LEU A 41 -13.36 4.85 -2.06
C LEU A 41 -12.53 3.96 -1.13
N PHE A 42 -11.90 4.52 -0.10
CA PHE A 42 -11.07 3.76 0.83
C PHE A 42 -11.86 2.68 1.59
N PRO A 43 -11.19 1.58 1.98
CA PRO A 43 -11.78 0.59 2.88
C PRO A 43 -12.20 1.22 4.22
N PRO A 44 -13.33 0.81 4.82
CA PRO A 44 -13.83 1.38 6.08
C PRO A 44 -12.77 1.41 7.20
N CYS A 45 -11.97 0.36 7.31
CA CYS A 45 -10.92 0.28 8.32
C CYS A 45 -9.82 1.34 8.14
N MET A 46 -9.45 1.69 6.90
CA MET A 46 -8.46 2.75 6.63
C MET A 46 -9.06 4.13 6.90
N THR A 47 -10.33 4.34 6.52
CA THR A 47 -11.08 5.57 6.84
C THR A 47 -11.13 5.78 8.35
N ASN A 48 -11.45 4.75 9.14
CA ASN A 48 -11.49 4.85 10.59
C ASN A 48 -10.14 5.24 11.20
N LEU A 49 -9.01 4.76 10.65
CA LEU A 49 -7.67 5.13 11.12
C LEU A 49 -7.36 6.60 10.82
N ILE A 50 -7.74 7.08 9.64
CA ILE A 50 -7.59 8.49 9.25
C ILE A 50 -8.41 9.37 10.20
N GLU A 51 -9.71 9.07 10.37
CA GLU A 51 -10.58 9.81 11.28
C GLU A 51 -10.10 9.77 12.74
N LYS A 52 -9.50 8.64 13.16
CA LYS A 52 -8.88 8.52 14.48
C LYS A 52 -7.71 9.50 14.62
N ALA A 53 -6.83 9.56 13.62
CA ALA A 53 -5.69 10.45 13.61
C ALA A 53 -6.08 11.94 13.51
N GLU A 54 -7.13 12.28 12.74
CA GLU A 54 -7.73 13.62 12.64
C GLU A 54 -8.34 14.10 13.97
N ARG A 55 -8.84 13.18 14.80
CA ARG A 55 -9.36 13.46 16.15
C ARG A 55 -8.25 13.57 17.20
N ASP A 56 -7.02 13.81 16.78
CA ASP A 56 -5.81 13.86 17.62
C ASP A 56 -5.53 12.59 18.46
N ALA A 57 -6.11 11.45 18.09
CA ALA A 57 -5.89 10.21 18.81
C ALA A 57 -4.71 9.44 18.21
N ALA A 58 -3.75 9.08 19.08
CA ALA A 58 -2.58 8.33 18.68
C ALA A 58 -2.94 6.96 18.07
N LEU A 59 -2.31 6.65 16.93
CA LEU A 59 -2.32 5.31 16.36
C LEU A 59 -1.29 4.43 17.07
N SER A 60 -1.64 3.18 17.33
CA SER A 60 -0.69 2.15 17.72
C SER A 60 0.28 1.83 16.57
N ALA A 61 1.39 1.16 16.88
CA ALA A 61 2.36 0.77 15.85
C ALA A 61 1.73 -0.10 14.73
N ALA A 62 0.79 -0.99 15.07
CA ALA A 62 0.10 -1.81 14.10
C ALA A 62 -0.85 -1.00 13.20
N GLU A 63 -1.58 -0.04 13.79
CA GLU A 63 -2.48 0.87 13.05
C GLU A 63 -1.69 1.80 12.12
N SER A 64 -0.61 2.41 12.62
CA SER A 64 0.27 3.26 11.81
C SER A 64 0.86 2.47 10.65
N PHE A 65 1.35 1.24 10.91
CA PHE A 65 1.87 0.37 9.85
C PHE A 65 0.82 0.01 8.81
N ALA A 66 -0.38 -0.40 9.23
CA ALA A 66 -1.46 -0.74 8.31
C ALA A 66 -1.83 0.43 7.39
N LEU A 67 -1.95 1.64 7.95
CA LEU A 67 -2.28 2.84 7.18
C LEU A 67 -1.16 3.21 6.20
N MET A 68 0.09 3.27 6.66
CA MET A 68 1.22 3.63 5.79
C MET A 68 1.45 2.61 4.66
N ALA A 69 1.36 1.31 4.97
CA ALA A 69 1.48 0.26 3.97
C ALA A 69 0.37 0.32 2.91
N PHE A 70 -0.86 0.68 3.32
CA PHE A 70 -1.96 0.88 2.38
C PHE A 70 -1.72 2.10 1.48
N LEU A 71 -1.38 3.26 2.05
CA LEU A 71 -1.18 4.50 1.28
C LEU A 71 -0.03 4.38 0.27
N VAL A 72 1.10 3.77 0.67
CA VAL A 72 2.18 3.45 -0.28
C VAL A 72 1.75 2.37 -1.28
N GLY A 73 0.95 1.39 -0.84
CA GLY A 73 0.41 0.33 -1.68
C GLY A 73 -0.51 0.81 -2.80
N ILE A 74 -1.24 1.92 -2.61
CA ILE A 74 -2.03 2.58 -3.68
C ILE A 74 -1.18 3.54 -4.52
N GLY A 75 0.14 3.53 -4.37
CA GLY A 75 1.07 4.30 -5.21
C GLY A 75 1.32 5.72 -4.74
N MET A 76 1.05 6.07 -3.47
CA MET A 76 1.46 7.38 -2.94
C MET A 76 2.96 7.41 -2.64
N THR A 77 3.62 8.50 -3.04
CA THR A 77 5.01 8.77 -2.66
C THR A 77 5.10 9.19 -1.18
N PRO A 78 6.28 9.06 -0.53
CA PRO A 78 6.46 9.54 0.84
C PRO A 78 6.03 10.99 1.08
N ASP A 79 6.30 11.88 0.11
CA ASP A 79 5.88 13.29 0.17
C ASP A 79 4.36 13.45 0.09
N GLU A 80 3.69 12.66 -0.76
CA GLU A 80 2.24 12.66 -0.86
C GLU A 80 1.59 12.14 0.42
N VAL A 81 2.14 11.08 1.03
CA VAL A 81 1.60 10.55 2.30
C VAL A 81 1.72 11.58 3.42
N VAL A 82 2.88 12.26 3.52
CA VAL A 82 3.05 13.37 4.49
C VAL A 82 2.04 14.48 4.23
N ALA A 83 1.85 14.89 2.97
CA ALA A 83 0.91 15.93 2.60
C ALA A 83 -0.55 15.51 2.85
N PHE A 84 -0.88 14.24 2.65
CA PHE A 84 -2.20 13.67 2.90
C PHE A 84 -2.55 13.65 4.39
N CYS A 85 -1.57 13.34 5.24
CA CYS A 85 -1.73 13.28 6.69
C CYS A 85 -1.46 14.61 7.41
N ALA A 86 -1.30 15.72 6.69
CA ALA A 86 -0.85 17.00 7.25
C ALA A 86 -1.77 17.56 8.35
N ASP A 87 -3.08 17.31 8.26
CA ASP A 87 -4.10 17.75 9.22
C ASP A 87 -4.42 16.70 10.29
N THR A 88 -3.52 15.72 10.49
CA THR A 88 -3.68 14.65 11.49
C THR A 88 -2.64 14.77 12.60
N SER A 89 -2.82 14.01 13.69
CA SER A 89 -1.83 13.90 14.77
C SER A 89 -0.57 13.11 14.42
N LEU A 90 -0.43 12.63 13.18
CA LEU A 90 0.73 11.84 12.75
C LEU A 90 1.94 12.74 12.51
N ASP A 91 3.08 12.33 13.05
CA ASP A 91 4.34 13.05 12.87
C ASP A 91 4.89 12.90 11.45
N ALA A 92 5.15 14.03 10.79
CA ALA A 92 5.59 14.06 9.40
C ALA A 92 6.97 13.40 9.18
N GLU A 93 7.90 13.54 10.13
CA GLU A 93 9.22 12.91 10.05
C GLU A 93 9.11 11.39 10.18
N GLY A 94 8.30 10.91 11.13
CA GLY A 94 7.98 9.51 11.32
C GLY A 94 7.28 8.87 10.13
N ILE A 95 6.28 9.55 9.55
CA ILE A 95 5.60 9.12 8.32
C ILE A 95 6.61 8.97 7.18
N ARG A 96 7.43 10.00 6.95
CA ARG A 96 8.45 9.97 5.89
C ARG A 96 9.41 8.82 6.06
N TYR A 97 9.97 8.67 7.27
CA TYR A 97 10.87 7.59 7.58
C TYR A 97 10.21 6.23 7.30
N GLN A 98 8.98 6.01 7.79
CA GLN A 98 8.28 4.75 7.60
C GLN A 98 7.98 4.46 6.12
N THR A 99 7.49 5.46 5.38
CA THR A 99 7.09 5.30 3.98
C THR A 99 8.27 5.13 3.03
N GLU A 100 9.43 5.72 3.32
CA GLU A 100 10.68 5.48 2.58
C GLU A 100 11.11 4.01 2.62
N PHE A 101 10.95 3.31 3.75
CA PHE A 101 11.24 1.87 3.83
C PHE A 101 10.17 0.98 3.18
N LEU A 102 8.94 1.48 3.05
CA LEU A 102 7.82 0.75 2.46
C LEU A 102 7.79 0.87 0.93
N THR A 103 8.42 1.89 0.36
CA THR A 103 8.40 2.19 -1.08
C THR A 103 9.35 1.26 -1.84
N ASP A 104 8.91 0.76 -3.00
CA ASP A 104 9.73 0.03 -3.98
C ASP A 104 9.45 0.56 -5.40
N ASP A 105 10.36 0.32 -6.35
CA ASP A 105 10.22 0.75 -7.75
C ASP A 105 8.98 0.15 -8.45
N ARG A 106 8.37 -0.87 -7.84
CA ARG A 106 7.17 -1.58 -8.33
C ARG A 106 5.94 -1.38 -7.45
N GLY A 107 5.96 -0.40 -6.55
CA GLY A 107 4.87 -0.12 -5.60
C GLY A 107 5.36 -0.19 -4.16
N THR A 108 4.93 -1.20 -3.41
CA THR A 108 5.36 -1.39 -2.02
C THR A 108 6.21 -2.64 -1.80
N GLN A 109 7.30 -2.49 -1.02
CA GLN A 109 8.11 -3.60 -0.50
C GLN A 109 7.27 -4.56 0.36
N TYR A 110 6.29 -4.01 1.09
CA TYR A 110 5.49 -4.72 2.06
C TYR A 110 4.01 -4.46 1.77
N PRO A 111 3.30 -5.42 1.16
CA PRO A 111 1.89 -5.25 0.88
C PRO A 111 1.11 -4.99 2.19
N PRO A 112 0.02 -4.21 2.12
CA PRO A 112 -0.82 -4.00 3.28
C PRO A 112 -1.33 -5.34 3.84
N PRO A 113 -1.50 -5.44 5.17
CA PRO A 113 -2.01 -6.66 5.80
C PRO A 113 -3.41 -7.02 5.30
N THR A 114 -3.71 -8.32 5.22
CA THR A 114 -5.05 -8.81 4.84
C THR A 114 -6.13 -8.37 5.83
N CYS A 115 -7.40 -8.41 5.42
CA CYS A 115 -8.53 -8.12 6.30
C CYS A 115 -8.57 -9.05 7.52
N GLU A 116 -8.23 -10.33 7.36
CA GLU A 116 -8.10 -11.28 8.47
C GLU A 116 -7.01 -10.85 9.45
N THR A 117 -5.84 -10.44 8.94
CA THR A 117 -4.74 -9.94 9.78
C THR A 117 -5.19 -8.69 10.54
N LEU A 118 -5.79 -7.71 9.85
CA LEU A 118 -6.29 -6.49 10.45
C LEU A 118 -7.35 -6.74 11.53
N ALA A 119 -8.23 -7.71 11.32
CA ALA A 119 -9.24 -8.10 12.31
C ALA A 119 -8.60 -8.67 13.58
N ASN A 120 -7.54 -9.48 13.45
CA ASN A 120 -6.78 -9.99 14.60
C ASN A 120 -6.11 -8.88 15.42
N TYR A 121 -5.74 -7.76 14.79
CA TYR A 121 -5.23 -6.57 15.47
C TYR A 121 -6.33 -5.61 15.95
N GLY A 122 -7.61 -5.92 15.72
CA GLY A 122 -8.74 -5.07 16.09
C GLY A 122 -8.89 -3.82 15.23
N ILE A 123 -8.29 -3.79 14.04
CA ILE A 123 -8.30 -2.66 13.11
C ILE A 123 -9.49 -2.76 12.14
N CYS A 124 -9.82 -3.97 11.70
CA CYS A 124 -10.92 -4.23 10.78
C CYS A 124 -12.06 -4.95 11.49
N HIS A 125 -13.29 -4.44 11.35
CA HIS A 125 -14.49 -5.01 11.97
C HIS A 125 -15.48 -5.58 10.95
N ASN A 126 -15.04 -5.74 9.69
CA ASN A 126 -15.89 -6.16 8.57
C ASN A 126 -17.15 -5.29 8.43
N GLU A 127 -17.01 -3.97 8.56
CA GLU A 127 -18.12 -3.05 8.32
C GLU A 127 -18.67 -3.21 6.90
N ASP A 128 -19.99 -3.18 6.77
CA ASP A 128 -20.72 -3.33 5.50
C ASP A 128 -20.37 -4.60 4.70
N ASP A 129 -19.91 -5.66 5.39
CA ASP A 129 -19.51 -6.93 4.77
C ASP A 129 -18.41 -6.78 3.71
N HIS A 130 -17.54 -5.78 3.83
CA HIS A 130 -16.50 -5.51 2.83
C HIS A 130 -15.51 -6.68 2.63
N MET A 131 -15.34 -7.59 3.59
CA MET A 131 -14.51 -8.78 3.41
C MET A 131 -15.09 -9.77 2.38
N GLN A 132 -16.38 -9.67 2.03
CA GLN A 132 -16.97 -10.44 0.93
C GLN A 132 -16.62 -9.85 -0.45
N VAL A 133 -16.28 -8.55 -0.48
CA VAL A 133 -15.85 -7.86 -1.71
C VAL A 133 -14.40 -8.21 -2.01
N ALA A 134 -13.52 -8.15 -1.02
CA ALA A 134 -12.10 -8.45 -1.16
C ALA A 134 -11.46 -8.96 0.14
N ALA A 135 -10.38 -9.75 -0.01
CA ALA A 135 -9.66 -10.35 1.12
C ALA A 135 -8.67 -9.38 1.82
N ASP A 136 -8.37 -8.24 1.20
CA ASP A 136 -7.43 -7.25 1.70
C ASP A 136 -7.82 -5.82 1.29
N PRO A 137 -7.31 -4.79 1.99
CA PRO A 137 -7.64 -3.38 1.75
C PRO A 137 -7.31 -2.89 0.34
N LEU A 138 -6.22 -3.37 -0.25
CA LEU A 138 -5.76 -2.89 -1.57
C LEU A 138 -6.69 -3.40 -2.67
N SER A 139 -6.96 -4.72 -2.67
CA SER A 139 -7.92 -5.35 -3.57
C SER A 139 -9.33 -4.75 -3.43
N TYR A 140 -9.74 -4.37 -2.21
CA TYR A 140 -11.00 -3.67 -1.98
C TYR A 140 -11.02 -2.32 -2.71
N TYR A 141 -9.97 -1.50 -2.49
CA TYR A 141 -9.86 -0.20 -3.11
C TYR A 141 -9.83 -0.28 -4.64
N GLU A 142 -9.02 -1.19 -5.21
CA GLU A 142 -8.96 -1.43 -6.66
C GLU A 142 -10.32 -1.80 -7.24
N THR A 143 -11.08 -2.68 -6.55
CA THR A 143 -12.43 -3.07 -6.96
C THR A 143 -13.38 -1.87 -6.94
N ARG A 144 -13.29 -1.01 -5.93
CA ARG A 144 -14.12 0.19 -5.80
C ARG A 144 -13.80 1.24 -6.86
N VAL A 145 -12.51 1.44 -7.17
CA VAL A 145 -12.05 2.34 -8.24
C VAL A 145 -12.52 1.83 -9.60
N ALA A 146 -12.36 0.54 -9.89
CA ALA A 146 -12.78 -0.04 -11.17
C ALA A 146 -14.32 -0.01 -11.38
N ALA A 147 -15.10 0.01 -10.29
CA ALA A 147 -16.57 0.05 -10.33
C ALA A 147 -17.15 1.47 -10.30
N ALA A 148 -16.35 2.50 -10.05
CA ALA A 148 -16.83 3.88 -9.93
C ALA A 148 -17.03 4.53 -11.31
N ASP A 149 -18.18 5.16 -11.53
CA ASP A 149 -18.46 5.92 -12.77
C ASP A 149 -17.63 7.21 -12.86
N GLU A 150 -17.35 7.82 -11.70
CA GLU A 150 -16.55 9.03 -11.56
C GLU A 150 -15.65 8.88 -10.32
N VAL A 151 -14.36 9.22 -10.47
CA VAL A 151 -13.36 9.15 -9.41
C VAL A 151 -12.74 10.53 -9.22
N THR A 152 -12.93 11.11 -8.03
CA THR A 152 -12.25 12.36 -7.65
C THR A 152 -10.86 12.02 -7.12
N ASP A 153 -9.82 12.35 -7.90
CA ASP A 153 -8.44 12.21 -7.45
C ASP A 153 -8.05 13.36 -6.52
N TRP A 154 -7.59 13.02 -5.32
CA TRP A 154 -7.01 13.94 -4.35
C TRP A 154 -5.80 14.68 -4.92
N ARG A 155 -5.02 14.06 -5.81
CA ARG A 155 -3.85 14.69 -6.46
C ARG A 155 -4.26 15.88 -7.33
N ALA A 156 -5.36 15.76 -8.06
CA ALA A 156 -5.83 16.80 -8.99
C ALA A 156 -6.12 18.14 -8.29
N ALA A 157 -6.62 18.10 -7.05
CA ALA A 157 -6.86 19.31 -6.25
C ALA A 157 -5.57 20.04 -5.85
N ARG A 158 -4.42 19.35 -5.84
CA ARG A 158 -3.11 19.93 -5.49
C ARG A 158 -2.35 20.46 -6.69
N GLU A 159 -2.57 19.90 -7.88
CA GLU A 159 -2.02 20.44 -9.12
C GLU A 159 -2.57 21.85 -9.45
N THR A 160 -3.82 22.11 -9.08
CA THR A 160 -4.44 23.44 -9.17
C THR A 160 -3.80 24.45 -8.22
N ASP A 161 -3.48 24.03 -6.98
CA ASP A 161 -2.86 24.88 -5.96
C ASP A 161 -1.40 25.29 -6.32
N GLY A 162 -0.69 24.41 -7.04
CA GLY A 162 0.67 24.68 -7.53
C GLY A 162 0.74 25.59 -8.76
N THR A 163 -0.35 25.71 -9.53
CA THR A 163 -0.41 26.54 -10.76
C THR A 163 -0.78 27.99 -10.46
N GLU A 164 -1.52 28.27 -9.37
CA GLU A 164 -1.82 29.65 -8.95
C GLU A 164 -0.69 30.32 -8.14
N ALA A 165 0.35 29.56 -7.76
CA ALA A 165 1.51 30.05 -7.00
C ALA A 165 2.76 30.36 -7.86
N ALA A 166 2.66 30.32 -9.19
CA ALA A 166 3.76 30.53 -10.15
C ALA A 166 3.70 31.89 -10.88
#